data_AF-A0A316I338-F1
#
_entry.id   AF-A0A316I338-F1
#
_cell.length_a   1.000
_cell.length_b   1.000
_cell.length_c   1.000
_cell.angle_alpha   90.00
_cell.angle_beta   90.00
_cell.angle_gamma   90.00
#
_symmetry.space_group_name_H-M   'P 1'
#
loop_
_entity.id
_entity.type
_entity.pdbx_description
1 polymer ?
#
loop_
_entity_poly.entity_id
_entity_poly.type
_entity_poly.pdbx_seq_one_letter_code
_entity_poly.pdbx_strand_id
1 'polypeptide(L)' 'MRRFLFDPSGVVRPWALVGMLVVVPAVVLALASWGGWAGLITIAVILAGGLALIMRSDG' A
#
# COMPACT_ATOMS: atom_id res chain seq x y z
N MET A 1 10.25 14.69 -0.87
CA MET A 1 9.06 13.83 -0.64
C MET A 1 8.76 13.57 0.85
N ARG A 2 9.74 13.37 1.73
CA ARG A 2 9.52 13.14 3.18
C ARG A 2 8.69 14.22 3.91
N ARG A 3 8.78 15.49 3.50
CA ARG A 3 8.08 16.61 4.15
C ARG A 3 6.56 16.64 3.94
N PHE A 4 6.04 15.90 2.95
CA PHE A 4 4.60 15.85 2.67
C PHE A 4 3.90 14.71 3.42
N LEU A 5 4.62 13.61 3.68
CA LEU A 5 4.08 12.43 4.33
C LEU A 5 4.24 12.45 5.86
N PHE A 6 5.26 13.12 6.39
CA PHE A 6 5.57 13.09 7.81
C PHE A 6 5.48 14.50 8.40
N ASP A 7 4.81 14.61 9.53
CA ASP A 7 4.81 15.80 10.37
C ASP A 7 6.23 16.02 10.97
N PRO A 8 6.65 17.24 11.35
CA PRO A 8 7.92 17.47 12.08
C PRO A 8 8.17 16.56 13.29
N SER A 9 7.13 15.97 13.88
CA SER A 9 7.23 14.95 14.95
C SER A 9 7.62 13.53 14.46
N GLY A 10 7.74 13.31 13.15
CA GLY A 10 8.02 12.01 12.54
C GLY A 10 6.78 11.13 12.33
N VAL A 11 5.59 11.60 12.70
CA VAL A 11 4.33 10.86 12.55
C VAL A 11 3.76 11.03 11.14
N VAL A 12 3.24 9.95 10.55
CA VAL A 12 2.60 9.99 9.23
C VAL A 12 1.37 10.90 9.29
N ARG A 13 1.28 11.88 8.40
CA ARG A 13 0.17 12.84 8.38
C ARG A 13 -1.13 12.09 8.08
N PRO A 14 -2.25 12.39 8.78
CA PRO A 14 -3.52 11.70 8.58
C PRO A 14 -3.98 11.71 7.11
N TRP A 15 -3.75 12.82 6.42
CA TRP A 15 -4.06 12.97 4.99
C TRP A 15 -3.25 12.03 4.08
N ALA A 16 -2.00 11.73 4.45
CA ALA A 16 -1.18 10.77 3.72
C ALA A 16 -1.68 9.33 3.92
N LEU A 17 -2.13 9.00 5.14
CA LEU A 17 -2.79 7.72 5.44
C LEU A 17 -4.09 7.57 4.65
N VAL A 18 -4.95 8.59 4.65
CA VAL A 18 -6.20 8.60 3.87
C VAL A 18 -5.92 8.46 2.37
N GLY A 19 -4.92 9.18 1.86
CA GLY A 19 -4.48 9.06 0.46
C GLY A 19 -4.04 7.63 0.12
N MET A 20 -3.22 7.00 0.96
CA MET A 20 -2.82 5.60 0.78
C MET A 20 -4.01 4.65 0.80
N LEU A 21 -4.95 4.85 1.72
CA LEU A 21 -6.11 3.99 1.91
C LEU A 21 -7.09 4.05 0.73
N VAL A 22 -7.08 5.13 -0.06
CA VAL A 22 -7.89 5.27 -1.29
C VAL A 22 -7.11 4.83 -2.54
N VAL A 23 -5.84 5.21 -2.64
CA VAL A 23 -5.02 4.93 -3.83
C VAL A 23 -4.72 3.44 -3.98
N VAL A 24 -4.41 2.74 -2.88
CA VAL A 24 -4.10 1.31 -2.90
C VAL A 24 -5.28 0.48 -3.45
N PRO A 25 -6.51 0.58 -2.93
CA PRO A 25 -7.63 -0.18 -3.47
C PRO A 25 -8.01 0.26 -4.89
N ALA A 26 -7.85 1.54 -5.25
CA ALA A 26 -8.09 2.00 -6.63
C ALA A 26 -7.11 1.37 -7.63
N VAL A 27 -5.82 1.26 -7.27
CA VAL A 27 -4.81 0.59 -8.08
C VAL A 27 -5.09 -0.91 -8.18
N VAL A 28 -5.48 -1.54 -7.08
CA VAL A 28 -5.88 -2.96 -7.04
C VAL A 28 -7.10 -3.22 -7.94
N LEU A 29 -8.13 -2.38 -7.88
CA LEU A 29 -9.32 -2.48 -8.73
C LEU A 29 -8.98 -2.26 -10.21
N ALA A 30 -8.12 -1.28 -10.51
CA ALA A 30 -7.66 -1.03 -11.87
C ALA A 30 -6.85 -2.23 -12.42
N LEU A 31 -5.97 -2.83 -11.62
CA LEU A 31 -5.24 -4.05 -11.97
C LEU A 31 -6.16 -5.26 -12.17
N ALA A 32 -7.18 -5.41 -11.32
CA ALA A 32 -8.18 -6.45 -11.47
C ALA A 32 -9.02 -6.29 -12.75
N SER A 33 -9.27 -5.05 -13.18
CA SER A 33 -10.06 -4.74 -14.40
C SER A 33 -9.35 -5.08 -15.72
N TRP A 34 -8.02 -5.24 -15.71
CA TRP A 34 -7.20 -5.53 -16.91
C TRP A 34 -7.24 -7.01 -17.37
N GLY A 35 -7.97 -7.88 -16.67
CA GLY A 35 -8.04 -9.31 -16.96
C GLY A 35 -7.49 -10.12 -15.79
N GLY A 36 -8.40 -10.86 -15.15
CA GLY A 36 -8.32 -11.26 -13.74
C GLY A 36 -7.04 -11.98 -13.27
N TRP A 37 -6.29 -12.62 -14.16
CA TRP A 37 -5.09 -13.38 -13.76
C TRP A 37 -3.90 -12.48 -13.42
N ALA A 38 -3.61 -11.46 -14.23
CA ALA A 38 -2.50 -10.55 -13.99
C ALA A 38 -2.77 -9.64 -12.77
N GLY A 39 -4.02 -9.20 -12.60
CA GLY A 39 -4.45 -8.44 -11.44
C GLY A 39 -4.32 -9.24 -10.14
N LEU A 40 -4.79 -10.49 -10.13
CA LEU A 40 -4.70 -11.36 -8.95
C LEU A 40 -3.26 -11.69 -8.56
N ILE A 41 -2.37 -11.94 -9.52
CA ILE A 41 -0.94 -12.17 -9.24
C ILE A 41 -0.31 -10.94 -8.59
N THR A 42 -0.61 -9.75 -9.12
CA THR A 42 -0.06 -8.49 -8.58
C THR A 42 -0.56 -8.22 -7.16
N ILE A 43 -1.85 -8.45 -6.90
CA ILE A 43 -2.45 -8.33 -5.56
C ILE A 43 -1.81 -9.32 -4.58
N ALA A 44 -1.63 -10.58 -5.00
CA ALA A 44 -1.01 -11.61 -4.19
C ALA A 44 0.44 -11.26 -3.81
N VAL A 45 1.21 -10.71 -4.74
CA VAL A 45 2.60 -10.27 -4.49
C VAL A 45 2.64 -9.10 -3.49
N ILE A 46 1.74 -8.12 -3.61
CA ILE A 46 1.66 -6.98 -2.68
C ILE A 46 1.31 -7.47 -1.26
N LEU A 47 0.32 -8.37 -1.14
CA LEU A 47 -0.08 -8.96 0.13
C LEU A 47 1.05 -9.78 0.77
N ALA A 48 1.68 -10.66 -0.01
CA ALA A 48 2.80 -11.48 0.47
C ALA A 48 3.99 -10.63 0.90
N GLY A 49 4.33 -9.60 0.11
CA GLY A 49 5.41 -8.66 0.43
C GLY A 49 5.11 -7.84 1.68
N GLY A 50 3.88 -7.34 1.83
CA GLY A 50 3.43 -6.62 3.01
C GLY A 50 3.46 -7.50 4.26
N LEU A 51 2.96 -8.73 4.16
CA LEU A 51 2.97 -9.70 5.27
C LEU A 51 4.40 -10.07 5.69
N ALA A 52 5.30 -10.29 4.72
CA ALA A 52 6.70 -10.58 5.00
C ALA A 52 7.42 -9.40 5.67
N LEU A 53 7.09 -8.17 5.29
CA LEU A 53 7.61 -6.97 5.94
C LEU A 53 7.12 -6.82 7.38
N ILE A 54 5.84 -7.13 7.64
CA ILE A 54 5.26 -7.13 8.99
C ILE A 54 5.92 -8.21 9.85
N MET A 55 6.02 -9.45 9.34
CA MET A 55 6.70 -10.52 10.08
C MET A 55 8.17 -10.21 10.37
N ARG A 56 8.83 -9.40 9.53
CA ARG A 56 10.19 -8.94 9.76
C ARG A 56 10.28 -7.78 10.76
N SER A 57 9.24 -6.95 10.90
CA SER A 57 9.24 -5.89 11.92
C SER A 57 8.99 -6.39 13.33
N ASP A 58 8.40 -7.58 13.46
CA ASP A 58 8.00 -8.18 14.73
C ASP A 58 9.07 -9.12 15.35
N GLY A 59 10.22 -9.27 14.68
CA GLY A 59 11.33 -10.17 15.07
C GLY A 59 12.63 -9.46 15.44
#